data_AF-A0A3A8Q5J2-F1
#
_entry.id   AF-A0A3A8Q5J2-F1
#
_cell.length_a   1.000
_cell.length_b   1.000
_cell.length_c   1.000
_cell.angle_alpha   90.00
_cell.angle_beta   90.00
_cell.angle_gamma   90.00
#
_symmetry.space_group_name_H-M   'P 1'
#
loop_
_entity.id
_entity.type
_entity.pdbx_description
1 polymer ?
#
loop_
_entity_poly.entity_id
_entity_poly.type
_entity_poly.pdbx_seq_one_letter_code
_entity_poly.pdbx_strand_id
1 'polypeptide(L)'
;MSATRFPAQSALTEPETFGLDAPQSGDEVGGTMNSEPMVRTIKRFGLTLLVCWFVPSSCVAVSLGLMGALQALTAEPTAFPGDPPIADMLLEVALCGWLFILIGFCGFFVARHEADPIVRLWRRVLPPLTVVSLLALSPTVAQVGGRHFGGWRHLKSLLRENEARVQQMIGRTEGSLSEEERERVRAWFLKHPVSLRFESEPEPVRIQLMHSTPPYVGVDFGRGRNAVFDPVTMQCLYAD
;
A
#
# COMPACT_ATOMS: atom_id res chain seq x y z
N MET A 1 -35.66 59.83 -20.94
CA MET A 1 -35.85 61.26 -21.26
C MET A 1 -34.50 61.94 -21.15
N SER A 2 -34.16 62.67 -22.20
CA SER A 2 -32.91 63.38 -22.48
C SER A 2 -32.54 64.46 -21.47
N ALA A 3 -31.23 64.75 -21.36
CA ALA A 3 -30.60 66.08 -21.48
C ALA A 3 -29.16 66.02 -20.91
N THR A 4 -28.09 65.90 -21.73
CA THR A 4 -27.32 66.94 -22.48
C THR A 4 -26.25 67.74 -21.70
N ARG A 5 -25.00 67.59 -22.19
CA ARG A 5 -23.92 68.59 -22.46
C ARG A 5 -23.26 69.34 -21.27
N PHE A 6 -21.95 69.12 -20.98
CA PHE A 6 -20.71 69.81 -21.47
C PHE A 6 -20.52 71.26 -20.92
N PRO A 7 -19.33 71.91 -20.93
CA PRO A 7 -17.90 71.48 -20.83
C PRO A 7 -17.03 72.46 -19.95
N ALA A 8 -15.69 72.38 -20.09
CA ALA A 8 -14.65 73.43 -19.86
C ALA A 8 -14.22 73.71 -18.41
N GLN A 9 -13.00 74.14 -18.04
CA GLN A 9 -11.72 74.45 -18.70
C GLN A 9 -10.68 74.68 -17.56
N SER A 10 -9.44 74.27 -17.79
CA SER A 10 -8.16 75.00 -17.58
C SER A 10 -7.93 75.94 -16.37
N ALA A 11 -6.88 75.66 -15.58
CA ALA A 11 -5.92 76.60 -14.94
C ALA A 11 -4.98 75.75 -14.06
N LEU A 12 -3.67 75.55 -14.30
CA LEU A 12 -2.53 76.48 -14.44
C LEU A 12 -2.33 77.39 -13.21
N THR A 13 -1.59 76.87 -12.23
CA THR A 13 -0.78 77.68 -11.29
C THR A 13 0.28 76.80 -10.61
N GLU A 14 1.54 76.92 -11.05
CA GLU A 14 2.67 76.86 -10.13
C GLU A 14 2.70 78.18 -9.33
N PRO A 15 3.30 78.16 -8.13
CA PRO A 15 4.58 78.85 -8.05
C PRO A 15 5.64 78.14 -7.19
N GLU A 16 6.88 78.36 -7.60
CA GLU A 16 8.13 78.17 -6.86
C GLU A 16 8.11 78.83 -5.47
N THR A 17 8.81 78.25 -4.48
CA THR A 17 10.15 78.74 -4.05
C THR A 17 10.62 78.10 -2.73
N PHE A 18 11.88 77.65 -2.79
CA PHE A 18 12.96 77.76 -1.78
C PHE A 18 12.84 77.17 -0.36
N GLY A 19 13.84 76.34 -0.03
CA GLY A 19 14.25 76.10 1.36
C GLY A 19 15.28 74.98 1.58
N LEU A 20 16.56 75.29 1.32
CA LEU A 20 17.76 74.93 2.12
C LEU A 20 18.10 73.46 2.48
N ASP A 21 19.16 72.98 1.81
CA ASP A 21 20.35 72.22 2.22
C ASP A 21 20.44 71.33 3.49
N ALA A 22 21.03 70.16 3.22
CA ALA A 22 21.97 69.33 4.01
C ALA A 22 21.41 68.20 4.91
N PRO A 23 22.24 67.19 5.31
CA PRO A 23 23.02 66.26 4.49
C PRO A 23 22.80 64.78 4.89
N GLN A 24 23.47 63.86 4.19
CA GLN A 24 23.52 62.41 4.41
C GLN A 24 23.73 61.95 5.87
N SER A 25 22.88 61.00 6.31
CA SER A 25 23.18 59.92 7.26
C SER A 25 22.04 58.91 7.13
N GLY A 26 22.18 57.60 7.07
CA GLY A 26 23.27 56.66 7.14
C GLY A 26 22.59 55.29 7.02
N ASP A 27 23.18 54.39 6.24
CA ASP A 27 23.06 52.94 6.35
C ASP A 27 21.72 52.34 6.81
N GLU A 28 20.78 52.16 5.89
CA GLU A 28 19.99 50.93 5.91
C GLU A 28 20.69 49.90 5.03
N VAL A 29 21.54 49.11 5.68
CA VAL A 29 22.00 47.80 5.19
C VAL A 29 20.78 46.89 5.11
N GLY A 30 19.99 47.07 4.06
CA GLY A 30 18.96 46.15 3.62
C GLY A 30 19.65 44.91 3.05
N GLY A 31 20.09 44.01 3.93
CA GLY A 31 20.64 42.73 3.58
C GLY A 31 19.63 41.90 2.78
N THR A 32 19.66 42.03 1.45
CA THR A 32 19.08 41.04 0.54
C THR A 32 19.99 39.81 0.58
N MET A 33 19.86 39.02 1.64
CA MET A 33 20.46 37.69 1.76
C MET A 33 20.02 36.85 0.56
N ASN A 34 20.94 36.65 -0.39
CA ASN A 34 21.38 35.38 -1.00
C ASN A 34 20.38 34.21 -1.13
N SER A 35 19.08 34.45 -1.31
CA SER A 35 18.06 33.40 -1.41
C SER A 35 17.80 32.98 -2.87
N GLU A 36 18.08 33.84 -3.84
CA GLU A 36 17.91 33.53 -5.27
C GLU A 36 18.75 32.35 -5.80
N PRO A 37 20.06 32.22 -5.50
CA PRO A 37 20.84 31.11 -6.04
C PRO A 37 20.45 29.78 -5.40
N MET A 38 20.05 29.79 -4.13
CA MET A 38 19.63 28.59 -3.39
C MET A 38 18.29 28.06 -3.92
N VAL A 39 17.31 28.94 -4.14
CA VAL A 39 16.00 28.57 -4.71
C VAL A 39 16.13 28.03 -6.13
N ARG A 40 16.98 28.64 -6.97
CA ARG A 40 17.20 28.19 -8.36
C ARG A 40 17.92 26.84 -8.43
N THR A 41 18.81 26.57 -7.48
CA THR A 41 19.52 25.28 -7.37
C THR A 41 18.59 24.17 -6.90
N ILE A 42 17.77 24.42 -5.87
CA ILE A 42 16.75 23.48 -5.38
C ILE A 42 15.75 23.12 -6.49
N LYS A 43 15.33 24.09 -7.31
CA LYS A 43 14.44 23.88 -8.45
C LYS A 43 15.03 22.97 -9.54
N ARG A 44 16.29 23.21 -9.92
CA ARG A 44 17.00 22.37 -10.92
C ARG A 44 17.27 20.95 -10.44
N PHE A 45 17.56 20.78 -9.15
CA PHE A 45 17.65 19.46 -8.54
C PHE A 45 16.29 18.75 -8.52
N GLY A 46 15.21 19.48 -8.19
CA GLY A 46 13.84 18.96 -8.23
C GLY A 46 13.41 18.49 -9.62
N LEU A 47 13.72 19.25 -10.67
CA LEU A 47 13.41 18.88 -12.06
C LEU A 47 14.21 17.66 -12.53
N THR A 48 15.51 17.61 -12.21
CA THR A 48 16.36 16.45 -12.56
C THR A 48 15.90 15.19 -11.84
N LEU A 49 15.61 15.28 -10.54
CA LEU A 49 15.04 14.19 -9.76
C LEU A 49 13.68 13.74 -10.35
N LEU A 50 12.85 14.69 -10.76
CA LEU A 50 11.53 14.41 -11.36
C LEU A 50 11.63 13.67 -12.70
N VAL A 51 12.55 14.06 -13.58
CA VAL A 51 12.77 13.37 -14.87
C VAL A 51 13.41 12.00 -14.65
N CYS A 52 14.41 11.90 -13.76
CA CYS A 52 15.04 10.63 -13.43
C CYS A 52 14.09 9.65 -12.73
N TRP A 53 13.09 10.15 -12.00
CA TRP A 53 12.09 9.32 -11.31
C TRP A 53 10.85 9.00 -12.17
N PHE A 54 10.64 9.72 -13.27
CA PHE A 54 9.51 9.51 -14.19
C PHE A 54 9.52 8.14 -14.85
N VAL A 55 10.64 7.79 -15.48
CA VAL A 55 10.76 6.55 -16.25
C VAL A 55 10.63 5.35 -15.31
N PRO A 56 11.31 5.29 -14.16
CA PRO A 56 11.11 4.20 -13.21
C PRO A 56 9.68 4.11 -12.65
N SER A 57 9.07 5.23 -12.26
CA SER A 57 7.73 5.24 -11.65
C SER A 57 6.63 4.81 -12.62
N SER A 58 6.69 5.29 -13.87
CA SER A 58 5.75 4.89 -14.92
C SER A 58 5.93 3.42 -15.31
N CYS A 59 7.18 2.94 -15.44
CA CYS A 59 7.46 1.52 -15.67
C CYS A 59 6.90 0.62 -14.55
N VAL A 60 7.08 1.02 -13.29
CA VAL A 60 6.52 0.29 -12.13
C VAL A 60 4.99 0.26 -12.20
N ALA A 61 4.34 1.40 -12.42
CA ALA A 61 2.88 1.47 -12.46
C ALA A 61 2.28 0.66 -13.63
N VAL A 62 2.89 0.69 -14.82
CA VAL A 62 2.48 -0.13 -15.97
C VAL A 62 2.70 -1.61 -15.68
N SER A 63 3.84 -1.99 -15.10
CA SER A 63 4.14 -3.38 -14.75
C SER A 63 3.14 -3.93 -13.75
N LEU A 64 2.82 -3.16 -12.70
CA LEU A 64 1.81 -3.54 -11.70
C LEU A 64 0.41 -3.64 -12.32
N GLY A 65 0.04 -2.70 -13.19
CA GLY A 65 -1.23 -2.75 -13.91
C GLY A 65 -1.35 -3.98 -14.81
N LEU A 66 -0.31 -4.31 -15.57
CA LEU A 66 -0.28 -5.49 -16.43
C LEU A 66 -0.33 -6.78 -15.62
N MET A 67 0.39 -6.83 -14.50
CA MET A 67 0.45 -8.00 -13.62
C MET A 67 -0.90 -8.25 -12.95
N GLY A 68 -1.57 -7.20 -12.44
CA GLY A 68 -2.92 -7.30 -11.88
C GLY A 68 -3.97 -7.68 -12.93
N ALA A 69 -3.89 -7.12 -14.14
CA ALA A 69 -4.78 -7.48 -15.23
C ALA A 69 -4.60 -8.93 -15.69
N LEU A 70 -3.35 -9.39 -15.82
CA LEU A 70 -3.05 -10.76 -16.17
C LEU A 70 -3.57 -11.71 -15.07
N GLN A 71 -3.34 -11.39 -13.80
CA GLN A 71 -3.87 -12.17 -12.69
C GLN A 71 -5.41 -12.24 -12.74
N ALA A 72 -6.10 -11.14 -12.99
CA ALA A 72 -7.56 -11.14 -13.09
C ALA A 72 -8.08 -12.02 -14.26
N LEU A 73 -7.31 -12.14 -15.34
CA LEU A 73 -7.65 -12.97 -16.51
C LEU A 73 -7.29 -14.45 -16.32
N THR A 74 -6.27 -14.76 -15.54
CA THR A 74 -5.76 -16.12 -15.33
C THR A 74 -6.12 -16.72 -13.97
N ALA A 75 -6.75 -15.95 -13.08
CA ALA A 75 -7.15 -16.43 -11.77
C ALA A 75 -8.19 -17.54 -11.92
N GLU A 76 -7.79 -18.78 -11.65
CA GLU A 76 -8.74 -19.86 -11.54
C GLU A 76 -9.69 -19.60 -10.35
N PRO A 77 -11.00 -19.80 -10.53
CA PRO A 77 -12.00 -19.51 -9.49
C PRO A 77 -11.89 -20.41 -8.25
N THR A 78 -11.01 -21.42 -8.27
CA THR A 78 -10.86 -22.42 -7.21
C THR A 78 -9.40 -22.65 -6.83
N ALA A 79 -8.63 -21.59 -6.62
CA ALA A 79 -7.32 -21.73 -5.98
C ALA A 79 -7.50 -22.34 -4.59
N PHE A 80 -6.89 -23.50 -4.36
CA PHE A 80 -6.91 -24.12 -3.05
C PHE A 80 -6.21 -23.16 -2.09
N PRO A 81 -6.73 -22.94 -0.87
CA PRO A 81 -6.11 -22.00 0.06
C PRO A 81 -4.64 -22.32 0.39
N GLY A 82 -4.19 -23.52 0.05
CA GLY A 82 -2.80 -23.96 0.16
C GLY A 82 -1.89 -23.72 -1.06
N ASP A 83 -2.41 -23.19 -2.17
CA ASP A 83 -1.58 -22.83 -3.33
C ASP A 83 -0.56 -21.75 -2.96
N PRO A 84 0.65 -21.79 -3.56
CA PRO A 84 1.72 -20.86 -3.24
C PRO A 84 1.20 -19.42 -3.32
N PRO A 85 1.56 -18.55 -2.37
CA PRO A 85 0.92 -17.26 -2.23
C PRO A 85 1.48 -16.27 -3.26
N ILE A 86 1.27 -16.55 -4.55
CA ILE A 86 1.55 -15.62 -5.65
C ILE A 86 0.85 -14.30 -5.33
N ALA A 87 -0.38 -14.34 -4.80
CA ALA A 87 -1.10 -13.16 -4.37
C ALA A 87 -0.40 -12.37 -3.25
N ASP A 88 0.24 -13.01 -2.26
CA ASP A 88 0.91 -12.29 -1.17
C ASP A 88 2.23 -11.67 -1.65
N MET A 89 3.01 -12.41 -2.45
CA MET A 89 4.22 -11.86 -3.08
C MET A 89 3.90 -10.71 -4.03
N LEU A 90 2.82 -10.85 -4.81
CA LEU A 90 2.31 -9.79 -5.67
C LEU A 90 1.90 -8.56 -4.87
N LEU A 91 1.21 -8.75 -3.75
CA LEU A 91 0.80 -7.65 -2.89
C LEU A 91 2.01 -6.95 -2.28
N GLU A 92 3.03 -7.68 -1.83
CA GLU A 92 4.26 -7.11 -1.28
C GLU A 92 5.04 -6.30 -2.34
N VAL A 93 5.24 -6.87 -3.53
CA VAL A 93 5.86 -6.18 -4.67
C VAL A 93 5.04 -4.94 -5.07
N ALA A 94 3.71 -5.06 -5.07
CA ALA A 94 2.82 -3.93 -5.34
C ALA A 94 2.98 -2.83 -4.29
N LEU A 95 2.97 -3.15 -3.00
CA LEU A 95 3.16 -2.19 -1.92
C LEU A 95 4.50 -1.45 -2.04
N CYS A 96 5.57 -2.19 -2.36
CA CYS A 96 6.89 -1.60 -2.60
C CYS A 96 6.88 -0.64 -3.80
N GLY A 97 6.26 -1.07 -4.92
CA GLY A 97 6.11 -0.23 -6.10
C GLY A 97 5.25 1.02 -5.85
N TRP A 98 4.18 0.89 -5.07
CA TRP A 98 3.34 2.00 -4.66
C TRP A 98 4.06 3.00 -3.76
N LEU A 99 4.86 2.53 -2.81
CA LEU A 99 5.70 3.39 -1.97
C LEU A 99 6.70 4.17 -2.84
N PHE A 100 7.29 3.53 -3.83
CA PHE A 100 8.20 4.16 -4.79
C PHE A 100 7.49 5.25 -5.62
N ILE A 101 6.26 4.99 -6.08
CA ILE A 101 5.42 5.96 -6.79
C ILE A 101 5.08 7.15 -5.87
N LEU A 102 4.74 6.88 -4.60
CA LEU A 102 4.39 7.91 -3.60
C LEU A 102 5.55 8.87 -3.31
N ILE A 103 6.78 8.34 -3.17
CA ILE A 103 7.99 9.15 -3.01
C ILE A 103 8.17 10.08 -4.23
N GLY A 104 7.92 9.57 -5.44
CA GLY A 104 7.91 10.38 -6.66
C GLY A 104 6.83 11.46 -6.67
N PHE A 105 5.65 11.16 -6.12
CA PHE A 105 4.53 12.09 -5.98
C PHE A 105 4.86 13.25 -5.03
N CYS A 106 5.58 12.98 -3.94
CA CYS A 106 6.07 14.02 -3.02
C CYS A 106 7.04 14.98 -3.74
N GLY A 107 7.97 14.46 -4.55
CA GLY A 107 8.85 15.28 -5.38
C GLY A 107 8.10 16.12 -6.41
N PHE A 108 7.06 15.55 -7.05
CA PHE A 108 6.17 16.26 -7.95
C PHE A 108 5.41 17.41 -7.26
N PHE A 109 4.93 17.20 -6.03
CA PHE A 109 4.19 18.24 -5.30
C PHE A 109 5.04 19.49 -5.02
N VAL A 110 6.35 19.30 -4.82
CA VAL A 110 7.31 20.41 -4.66
C VAL A 110 7.55 21.14 -6.00
N ALA A 111 7.56 20.42 -7.12
CA ALA A 111 7.80 20.97 -8.46
C ALA A 111 6.54 21.48 -9.19
N ARG A 112 5.33 21.29 -8.62
CA ARG A 112 4.03 21.54 -9.28
C ARG A 112 3.76 22.99 -9.73
N HIS A 113 4.53 23.94 -9.20
CA HIS A 113 4.37 25.37 -9.51
C HIS A 113 5.10 25.80 -10.78
N GLU A 114 5.87 24.91 -11.42
CA GLU A 114 6.59 25.23 -12.65
C GLU A 114 5.72 25.05 -13.90
N ALA A 115 5.88 25.98 -14.85
CA ALA A 115 5.09 26.04 -16.08
C ALA A 115 5.60 25.05 -17.17
N ASP A 116 6.46 24.12 -16.79
CA ASP A 116 7.12 23.22 -17.72
C ASP A 116 6.13 22.27 -18.40
N PRO A 117 6.29 22.04 -19.71
CA PRO A 117 5.42 21.14 -20.48
C PRO A 117 5.47 19.70 -19.93
N ILE A 118 6.61 19.27 -19.40
CA ILE A 118 6.82 17.96 -18.79
C ILE A 118 5.99 17.81 -17.50
N VAL A 119 5.96 18.84 -16.65
CA VAL A 119 5.17 18.86 -15.39
C VAL A 119 3.67 18.84 -15.69
N ARG A 120 3.24 19.52 -16.76
CA ARG A 120 1.83 19.48 -17.25
C ARG A 120 1.43 18.09 -17.74
N LEU A 121 2.31 17.39 -18.46
CA LEU A 121 2.06 16.01 -18.90
C LEU A 121 1.94 15.08 -17.69
N TRP A 122 2.86 15.21 -16.72
CA TRP A 122 2.84 14.46 -15.45
C TRP A 122 1.50 14.58 -14.71
N ARG A 123 1.00 15.81 -14.56
CA ARG A 123 -0.29 16.07 -13.90
C ARG A 123 -1.45 15.35 -14.59
N ARG A 124 -1.34 15.08 -15.88
CA ARG A 124 -2.40 14.44 -16.68
C ARG A 124 -2.28 12.92 -16.71
N VAL A 125 -1.06 12.38 -16.73
CA VAL A 125 -0.81 10.94 -16.92
C VAL A 125 -0.68 10.19 -15.59
N LEU A 126 -0.04 10.78 -14.59
CA LEU A 126 0.27 10.07 -13.36
C LEU A 126 -0.98 9.72 -12.53
N PRO A 127 -1.94 10.64 -12.28
CA PRO A 127 -3.13 10.31 -11.52
C PRO A 127 -4.02 9.19 -12.12
N PRO A 128 -4.33 9.17 -13.43
CA PRO A 128 -5.10 8.04 -13.97
C PRO A 128 -4.27 6.75 -13.97
N LEU A 129 -2.96 6.81 -14.18
CA LEU A 129 -2.10 5.62 -14.17
C LEU A 129 -2.01 5.00 -12.76
N THR A 130 -1.92 5.82 -11.71
CA THR A 130 -1.98 5.33 -10.33
C THR A 130 -3.34 4.73 -10.03
N VAL A 131 -4.44 5.42 -10.36
CA VAL A 131 -5.79 4.87 -10.14
C VAL A 131 -5.98 3.54 -10.87
N VAL A 132 -5.55 3.41 -12.13
CA VAL A 132 -5.64 2.16 -12.89
C VAL A 132 -4.80 1.06 -12.25
N SER A 133 -3.57 1.35 -11.83
CA SER A 133 -2.74 0.39 -11.09
C SER A 133 -3.43 -0.07 -9.80
N LEU A 134 -4.12 0.82 -9.09
CA LEU A 134 -4.76 0.52 -7.81
C LEU A 134 -5.97 -0.39 -8.03
N LEU A 135 -6.78 -0.06 -9.05
CA LEU A 135 -7.94 -0.86 -9.45
C LEU A 135 -7.51 -2.25 -9.93
N ALA A 136 -6.43 -2.35 -10.68
CA ALA A 136 -5.87 -3.62 -11.15
C ALA A 136 -5.40 -4.53 -10.00
N LEU A 137 -5.01 -3.96 -8.86
CA LEU A 137 -4.58 -4.69 -7.65
C LEU A 137 -5.72 -5.01 -6.67
N SER A 138 -6.92 -4.45 -6.88
CA SER A 138 -8.09 -4.74 -6.05
C SER A 138 -8.40 -6.24 -5.85
N PRO A 139 -8.31 -7.13 -6.86
CA PRO A 139 -8.53 -8.57 -6.64
C PRO A 139 -7.48 -9.18 -5.72
N THR A 140 -6.21 -8.80 -5.86
CA THR A 140 -5.11 -9.26 -5.00
C THR A 140 -5.34 -8.82 -3.56
N VAL A 141 -5.68 -7.55 -3.33
CA VAL A 141 -6.02 -7.01 -2.00
C VAL A 141 -7.25 -7.71 -1.42
N ALA A 142 -8.27 -7.97 -2.22
CA ALA A 142 -9.47 -8.68 -1.78
C ALA A 142 -9.17 -10.14 -1.40
N GLN A 143 -8.28 -10.82 -2.13
CA GLN A 143 -7.88 -12.19 -1.85
C GLN A 143 -7.07 -12.30 -0.54
N VAL A 144 -6.12 -11.39 -0.33
CA VAL A 144 -5.33 -11.31 0.91
C VAL A 144 -6.19 -10.83 2.08
N GLY A 145 -7.04 -9.83 1.86
CA GLY A 145 -8.02 -9.37 2.84
C GLY A 145 -8.98 -10.49 3.24
N GLY A 146 -9.47 -11.27 2.27
CA GLY A 146 -10.30 -12.45 2.51
C GLY A 146 -9.63 -13.46 3.44
N ARG A 147 -8.31 -13.66 3.33
CA ARG A 147 -7.52 -14.52 4.23
C ARG A 147 -7.27 -13.94 5.63
N HIS A 148 -7.37 -12.63 5.82
CA HIS A 148 -7.14 -11.99 7.12
C HIS A 148 -8.43 -11.56 7.85
N PHE A 149 -9.56 -11.53 7.16
CA PHE A 149 -10.86 -11.12 7.69
C PHE A 149 -11.90 -12.25 7.57
N GLY A 150 -13.03 -12.12 8.28
CA GLY A 150 -14.12 -13.10 8.24
C GLY A 150 -13.76 -14.49 8.78
N GLY A 151 -14.18 -15.54 8.07
CA GLY A 151 -13.99 -16.95 8.48
C GLY A 151 -12.52 -17.36 8.65
N TRP A 152 -11.61 -16.77 7.88
CA TRP A 152 -10.19 -17.06 7.98
C TRP A 152 -9.54 -16.54 9.27
N ARG A 153 -10.01 -15.39 9.76
CA ARG A 153 -9.60 -14.90 11.09
C ARG A 153 -10.05 -15.85 12.19
N HIS A 154 -11.25 -16.41 12.06
CA HIS A 154 -11.77 -17.39 13.01
C HIS A 154 -10.97 -18.70 12.93
N LEU A 155 -10.65 -19.17 11.72
CA LEU A 155 -9.75 -20.31 11.52
C LEU A 155 -8.38 -20.07 12.19
N LYS A 156 -7.78 -18.89 11.97
CA LYS A 156 -6.51 -18.50 12.61
C LYS A 156 -6.59 -18.59 14.14
N SER A 157 -7.67 -18.09 14.75
CA SER A 157 -7.84 -18.21 16.20
C SER A 157 -7.98 -19.66 16.66
N LEU A 158 -8.73 -20.48 15.91
CA LEU A 158 -8.89 -21.89 16.25
C LEU A 158 -7.59 -22.68 16.09
N LEU A 159 -6.80 -22.42 15.05
CA LEU A 159 -5.49 -23.05 14.86
C LEU A 159 -4.57 -22.70 16.03
N ARG A 160 -4.49 -21.42 16.42
CA ARG A 160 -3.69 -20.99 17.58
C ARG A 160 -4.16 -21.63 18.90
N GLU A 161 -5.47 -21.66 19.13
CA GLU A 161 -6.05 -22.23 20.35
C GLU A 161 -5.75 -23.74 20.43
N ASN A 162 -5.93 -24.46 19.33
CA ASN A 162 -5.71 -25.90 19.29
C ASN A 162 -4.21 -26.25 19.31
N GLU A 163 -3.35 -25.45 18.69
CA GLU A 163 -1.89 -25.60 18.81
C GLU A 163 -1.45 -25.42 20.27
N ALA A 164 -1.91 -24.37 20.95
CA ALA A 164 -1.64 -24.14 22.36
C ALA A 164 -2.18 -25.28 23.23
N ARG A 165 -3.33 -25.86 22.87
CA ARG A 165 -3.92 -27.02 23.56
C ARG A 165 -3.06 -28.27 23.40
N VAL A 166 -2.56 -28.55 22.19
CA VAL A 166 -1.62 -29.66 21.95
C VAL A 166 -0.37 -29.46 22.81
N GLN A 167 0.21 -28.27 22.80
CA GLN A 167 1.37 -27.91 23.63
C GLN A 167 1.10 -28.09 25.12
N GLN A 168 -0.09 -27.71 25.60
CA GLN A 168 -0.52 -27.92 26.98
C GLN A 168 -0.67 -29.42 27.33
N MET A 169 -1.18 -30.24 26.40
CA MET A 169 -1.32 -31.69 26.60
C MET A 169 0.01 -32.42 26.69
N ILE A 170 1.03 -31.95 25.98
CA ILE A 170 2.39 -32.52 26.01
C ILE A 170 3.31 -31.85 27.02
N GLY A 171 2.89 -30.72 27.61
CA GLY A 171 3.66 -29.96 28.59
C GLY A 171 4.88 -29.23 28.02
N ARG A 172 4.97 -29.06 26.70
CA ARG A 172 6.08 -28.38 26.02
C ARG A 172 5.60 -27.59 24.80
N THR A 173 6.32 -26.53 24.47
CA THR A 173 6.00 -25.63 23.35
C THR A 173 6.62 -26.07 22.03
N GLU A 174 7.70 -26.84 22.06
CA GLU A 174 8.46 -27.26 20.87
C GLU A 174 8.89 -28.74 20.96
N GLY A 175 9.28 -29.31 19.82
CA GLY A 175 9.78 -30.69 19.70
C GLY A 175 8.87 -31.61 18.91
N SER A 176 9.33 -32.81 18.56
CA SER A 176 8.48 -33.81 17.92
C SER A 176 7.60 -34.52 18.94
N LEU A 177 6.37 -34.86 18.56
CA LEU A 177 5.48 -35.73 19.32
C LEU A 177 6.01 -37.17 19.30
N SER A 178 6.08 -37.78 20.47
CA SER A 178 6.23 -39.24 20.56
C SER A 178 4.98 -39.94 20.03
N GLU A 179 5.07 -41.23 19.72
CA GLU A 179 3.93 -41.97 19.20
C GLU A 179 2.75 -42.01 20.19
N GLU A 180 3.04 -42.19 21.48
CA GLU A 180 2.03 -42.17 22.56
C GLU A 180 1.36 -40.80 22.69
N GLU A 181 2.14 -39.71 22.59
CA GLU A 181 1.61 -38.35 22.61
C GLU A 181 0.73 -38.07 21.39
N ARG A 182 1.18 -38.52 20.21
CA ARG A 182 0.44 -38.41 18.95
C ARG A 182 -0.90 -39.12 19.03
N GLU A 183 -0.93 -40.36 19.52
CA GLU A 183 -2.17 -41.11 19.71
C GLU A 183 -3.10 -40.43 20.72
N ARG A 184 -2.56 -39.94 21.84
CA ARG A 184 -3.34 -39.22 22.86
C ARG A 184 -4.00 -37.96 22.29
N VAL A 185 -3.23 -37.16 21.56
CA VAL A 185 -3.72 -35.92 20.93
C VAL A 185 -4.74 -36.25 19.84
N ARG A 186 -4.47 -37.26 19.00
CA ARG A 186 -5.40 -37.72 17.96
C ARG A 186 -6.72 -38.22 18.55
N ALA A 187 -6.67 -39.02 19.61
CA ALA A 187 -7.84 -39.49 20.33
C ALA A 187 -8.66 -38.33 20.91
N TRP A 188 -7.99 -37.27 21.36
CA TRP A 188 -8.67 -36.07 21.85
C TRP A 188 -9.45 -35.35 20.73
N PHE A 189 -8.84 -35.15 19.55
CA PHE A 189 -9.53 -34.53 18.40
C PHE A 189 -10.68 -35.39 17.86
N LEU A 190 -10.57 -36.72 17.95
CA LEU A 190 -11.68 -37.62 17.62
C LEU A 190 -12.86 -37.46 18.58
N LYS A 191 -12.58 -37.24 19.87
CA LYS A 191 -13.61 -37.03 20.89
C LYS A 191 -14.20 -35.63 20.88
N HIS A 192 -13.41 -34.62 20.50
CA HIS A 192 -13.80 -33.22 20.45
C HIS A 192 -13.54 -32.65 19.05
N PRO A 193 -14.38 -32.99 18.06
CA PRO A 193 -14.20 -32.50 16.70
C PRO A 193 -14.37 -30.99 16.67
N VAL A 194 -13.36 -30.30 16.14
CA VAL A 194 -13.41 -28.85 15.93
C VAL A 194 -13.65 -28.60 14.45
N SER A 195 -14.79 -28.00 14.11
CA SER A 195 -15.17 -27.74 12.73
C SER A 195 -15.57 -26.29 12.50
N LEU A 196 -15.25 -25.77 11.32
CA LEU A 196 -15.60 -24.43 10.89
C LEU A 196 -16.27 -24.48 9.52
N ARG A 197 -17.33 -23.70 9.32
CA ARG A 197 -17.98 -23.58 8.02
C ARG A 197 -17.49 -22.33 7.31
N PHE A 198 -16.93 -22.50 6.12
CA PHE A 198 -16.70 -21.41 5.17
C PHE A 198 -17.89 -21.30 4.23
N GLU A 199 -18.28 -20.09 3.86
CA GLU A 199 -19.35 -19.88 2.86
C GLU A 199 -18.96 -20.41 1.48
N SER A 200 -17.67 -20.41 1.17
CA SER A 200 -17.11 -20.90 -0.09
C SER A 200 -16.96 -22.42 -0.15
N GLU A 201 -17.08 -23.13 0.98
CA GLU A 201 -16.89 -24.58 1.04
C GLU A 201 -18.23 -25.31 1.24
N PRO A 202 -18.46 -26.41 0.51
CA PRO A 202 -19.71 -27.16 0.60
C PRO A 202 -19.83 -27.90 1.95
N GLU A 203 -18.70 -28.33 2.52
CA GLU A 203 -18.61 -29.09 3.75
C GLU A 203 -17.86 -28.28 4.82
N PRO A 204 -18.19 -28.45 6.11
CA PRO A 204 -17.45 -27.80 7.18
C PRO A 204 -16.05 -28.39 7.25
N VAL A 205 -15.05 -27.52 7.26
CA VAL A 205 -13.66 -27.91 7.44
C VAL A 205 -13.42 -28.38 8.87
N ARG A 206 -12.48 -29.28 9.08
CA ARG A 206 -12.14 -29.86 10.38
C ARG A 206 -10.72 -29.55 10.76
N ILE A 207 -10.48 -29.26 12.03
CA ILE A 207 -9.12 -29.12 12.56
C ILE A 207 -8.71 -30.47 13.12
N GLN A 208 -7.54 -30.94 12.71
CA GLN A 208 -7.01 -32.21 13.16
C GLN A 208 -5.49 -32.16 13.31
N LEU A 209 -4.95 -33.14 14.03
CA LEU A 209 -3.51 -33.35 14.11
C LEU A 209 -3.00 -33.83 12.75
N MET A 210 -2.05 -33.10 12.17
CA MET A 210 -1.46 -33.43 10.85
C MET A 210 0.04 -33.73 10.94
N HIS A 211 0.78 -32.98 11.73
CA HIS A 211 2.23 -33.15 11.86
C HIS A 211 2.64 -33.62 13.25
N SER A 212 3.77 -34.33 13.31
CA SER A 212 4.44 -34.67 14.57
C SER A 212 5.35 -33.56 15.08
N THR A 213 5.67 -32.55 14.27
CA THR A 213 6.43 -31.36 14.65
C THR A 213 5.59 -30.10 14.50
N PRO A 214 5.88 -29.01 15.22
CA PRO A 214 5.18 -27.75 15.04
C PRO A 214 5.26 -27.24 13.60
N PRO A 215 4.19 -26.59 13.08
CA PRO A 215 2.85 -26.56 13.65
C PRO A 215 2.19 -27.96 13.58
N TYR A 216 1.65 -28.43 14.71
CA TYR A 216 1.14 -29.81 14.83
C TYR A 216 -0.23 -29.97 14.15
N VAL A 217 -1.07 -28.93 14.24
CA VAL A 217 -2.45 -28.96 13.74
C VAL A 217 -2.58 -28.42 12.33
N GLY A 218 -3.49 -29.01 11.56
CA GLY A 218 -3.87 -28.57 10.22
C GLY A 218 -5.37 -28.61 10.00
N VAL A 219 -5.77 -28.32 8.76
CA VAL A 219 -7.15 -28.19 8.33
C VAL A 219 -7.45 -29.23 7.28
N ASP A 220 -8.46 -30.05 7.54
CA ASP A 220 -9.05 -31.00 6.60
C ASP A 220 -10.27 -30.35 5.94
N PHE A 221 -10.18 -30.09 4.65
CA PHE A 221 -11.28 -29.56 3.83
C PHE A 221 -12.21 -30.66 3.29
N GLY A 222 -11.97 -31.92 3.68
CA GLY A 222 -12.67 -33.08 3.19
C GLY A 222 -12.08 -33.58 1.86
N ARG A 223 -12.47 -34.82 1.49
CA ARG A 223 -12.09 -35.45 0.20
C ARG A 223 -10.57 -35.55 -0.03
N GLY A 224 -9.79 -35.64 1.04
CA GLY A 224 -8.33 -35.72 0.97
C GLY A 224 -7.61 -34.39 0.81
N ARG A 225 -8.33 -33.26 0.76
CA ARG A 225 -7.74 -31.93 0.69
C ARG A 225 -7.35 -31.46 2.08
N ASN A 226 -6.07 -31.57 2.40
CA ASN A 226 -5.50 -31.17 3.68
C ASN A 226 -4.61 -29.95 3.48
N ALA A 227 -4.60 -29.04 4.45
CA ALA A 227 -3.61 -27.98 4.48
C ALA A 227 -3.12 -27.69 5.89
N VAL A 228 -1.82 -27.43 6.02
CA VAL A 228 -1.21 -26.95 7.26
C VAL A 228 -0.79 -25.51 7.05
N PHE A 229 -1.22 -24.64 7.98
CA PHE A 229 -0.90 -23.23 7.95
C PHE A 229 0.00 -22.87 9.12
N ASP A 230 0.92 -21.94 8.88
CA ASP A 230 1.60 -21.25 9.96
C ASP A 230 0.57 -20.45 10.78
N PRO A 231 0.42 -20.70 12.08
CA PRO A 231 -0.63 -20.06 12.89
C PRO A 231 -0.37 -18.56 13.12
N VAL A 232 0.86 -18.08 12.89
CA VAL A 232 1.24 -16.67 12.99
C VAL A 232 0.96 -15.94 11.69
N THR A 233 1.53 -16.41 10.58
CA THR A 233 1.48 -15.73 9.28
C THR A 233 0.25 -16.13 8.45
N MET A 234 -0.38 -17.27 8.75
CA MET A 234 -1.39 -17.95 7.91
C MET A 234 -0.86 -18.37 6.54
N GLN A 235 0.45 -18.43 6.36
CA GLN A 235 1.04 -19.00 5.15
C GLN A 235 0.80 -20.50 5.12
N CYS A 236 0.43 -21.03 3.97
CA CYS A 236 0.35 -22.46 3.76
C CYS A 236 1.78 -23.04 3.78
N LEU A 237 2.03 -23.96 4.70
CA LEU A 237 3.27 -24.72 4.78
C LEU A 237 3.18 -26.02 3.99
N TYR A 238 1.98 -26.58 3.89
CA TYR A 238 1.71 -27.86 3.25
C TYR A 238 0.27 -27.92 2.72
N ALA A 239 0.08 -28.51 1.54
CA ALA A 239 -1.20 -28.73 0.91
C ALA A 239 -1.19 -30.06 0.13
N ASP A 240 -2.24 -30.87 0.30
CA ASP A 240 -2.54 -32.09 -0.47
C ASP A 240 -3.51 -31.81 -1.63
#